data_AF-K1ZI59-F1
#
_entry.id   AF-K1ZI59-F1
#
_cell.length_a   1.000
_cell.length_b   1.000
_cell.length_c   1.000
_cell.angle_alpha   90.00
_cell.angle_beta   90.00
_cell.angle_gamma   90.00
#
_symmetry.space_group_name_H-M   'P 1'
#
loop_
_entity.id
_entity.type
_entity.pdbx_description
1 polymer ?
#
loop_
_entity_poly.entity_id
_entity_poly.type
_entity_poly.pdbx_seq_one_letter_code
_entity_poly.pdbx_strand_id
1 'polypeptide(L)'
;MAQNKKTPMLLFSCMIAFLLTGFSFTPWTSSKQPSAPAPKQVVWLNVFIHGIMSIKPHLSWNNFMLFMKDKVSGTLYEKTVELMREDPFFYKNQAMQQPGLHPIEPALTEGDSCANLAFVLNAVAHHYNVSPHKNLYYTFGWSGLLSAKSRYQSAKQLFKALQKEVNRLKGENKEVRVRIFGYSHGGNVGLNLARVREQDYPQSTLSIDELVLLGSPIIRETDYLINDPIFKEVYNIYSLRDRVQPLDIFAPKQTFSKRTFHARKEFQLPDKLIQIQLKVTRCKKDACKDPIRYAQSLDLSRRKVVLGKSGLLRDMSPGHMELWFFGWTPVHYRSSYPLHPLPTVAFAPPIMHHARKMAEHILPKHSIIADIRPEHNIILFRRQGKHTIDSTISYLPQDTLDELHTAIHSCKPELYSEDIYKAHVSDALKNARKALEISRSNEP
;
A
#
# COMPACT_ATOMS: atom_id res chain seq x y z
N MET A 1 94.87 -13.47 19.37
CA MET A 1 95.77 -12.51 18.70
C MET A 1 95.24 -11.09 18.89
N ALA A 2 95.97 -10.31 19.73
CA ALA A 2 96.26 -8.87 19.64
C ALA A 2 95.07 -7.86 19.62
N GLN A 3 94.74 -7.19 20.74
CA GLN A 3 95.31 -5.95 21.32
C GLN A 3 95.28 -4.68 20.42
N ASN A 4 94.45 -3.69 20.80
CA ASN A 4 94.81 -2.28 21.17
C ASN A 4 93.53 -1.42 21.20
N LYS A 5 93.10 -0.79 22.31
CA LYS A 5 93.64 0.32 23.14
C LYS A 5 93.24 1.74 22.67
N LYS A 6 92.49 2.39 23.58
CA LYS A 6 92.53 3.80 24.04
C LYS A 6 91.49 4.84 23.52
N THR A 7 90.71 5.30 24.51
CA THR A 7 89.98 6.56 24.83
C THR A 7 90.73 7.87 24.49
N PRO A 8 90.20 9.15 24.61
CA PRO A 8 89.14 9.66 25.54
C PRO A 8 88.20 10.86 25.09
N MET A 9 87.10 11.04 25.84
CA MET A 9 86.51 12.22 26.56
C MET A 9 86.53 13.71 26.03
N LEU A 10 85.48 14.45 26.46
CA LEU A 10 85.15 15.93 26.49
C LEU A 10 84.23 16.44 25.35
N LEU A 11 83.15 17.25 25.52
CA LEU A 11 82.62 18.18 26.57
C LEU A 11 81.05 18.14 26.60
N PHE A 12 80.35 18.23 27.74
CA PHE A 12 79.83 19.45 28.44
C PHE A 12 79.18 20.48 27.48
N SER A 13 77.97 21.04 27.64
CA SER A 13 77.01 21.27 28.74
C SER A 13 75.61 21.51 28.13
N CYS A 14 74.48 21.26 28.80
CA CYS A 14 73.70 22.28 29.52
C CYS A 14 72.57 21.58 30.29
N MET A 15 72.59 21.64 31.63
CA MET A 15 71.66 22.38 32.49
C MET A 15 70.17 22.15 32.19
N ILE A 16 69.51 21.34 33.03
CA ILE A 16 68.65 21.79 34.15
C ILE A 16 67.43 22.57 33.65
N ALA A 17 66.30 21.87 33.54
CA ALA A 17 64.98 22.45 33.80
C ALA A 17 63.98 21.32 34.17
N PHE A 18 63.24 21.56 35.24
CA PHE A 18 62.03 20.85 35.67
C PHE A 18 62.16 19.51 36.42
N LEU A 19 62.54 19.65 37.70
CA LEU A 19 61.76 19.09 38.80
C LEU A 19 60.29 19.55 38.70
N LEU A 20 59.37 18.58 38.91
CA LEU A 20 57.91 18.67 39.14
C LEU A 20 57.07 17.98 38.05
N THR A 21 56.87 16.67 38.17
CA THR A 21 55.56 16.01 38.01
C THR A 21 55.61 14.61 38.62
N GLY A 22 54.64 14.31 39.48
CA GLY A 22 54.50 13.01 40.13
C GLY A 22 54.24 11.90 39.11
N PHE A 23 54.89 10.77 39.30
CA PHE A 23 54.57 9.53 38.61
C PHE A 23 53.20 9.03 39.06
N SER A 24 52.16 9.43 38.35
CA SER A 24 50.86 8.78 38.38
C SER A 24 50.97 7.47 37.60
N PHE A 25 50.97 6.34 38.31
CA PHE A 25 50.74 5.04 37.69
C PHE A 25 49.30 5.00 37.15
N THR A 26 49.11 5.32 35.89
CA THR A 26 47.86 5.01 35.17
C THR A 26 47.86 3.50 34.89
N PRO A 27 46.88 2.74 35.38
CA PRO A 27 46.72 1.35 34.97
C PRO A 27 46.45 1.35 33.47
N TRP A 28 47.17 0.51 32.74
CA TRP A 28 46.88 0.21 31.34
C TRP A 28 45.55 -0.54 31.28
N THR A 29 44.44 0.18 31.35
CA THR A 29 43.15 -0.34 30.95
C THR A 29 43.18 -0.39 29.43
N SER A 30 43.17 -1.60 28.88
CA SER A 30 42.87 -1.81 27.47
C SER A 30 41.49 -1.21 27.22
N SER A 31 41.45 0.04 26.75
CA SER A 31 40.23 0.64 26.23
C SER A 31 39.91 -0.14 24.97
N LYS A 32 39.12 -1.22 25.11
CA LYS A 32 38.34 -1.75 24.00
C LYS A 32 37.59 -0.54 23.45
N GLN A 33 38.04 -0.04 22.31
CA GLN A 33 37.21 0.88 21.54
C GLN A 33 35.83 0.24 21.45
N PRO A 34 34.75 0.95 21.79
CA PRO A 34 33.42 0.39 21.64
C PRO A 34 33.27 -0.05 20.19
N SER A 35 33.19 -1.36 19.98
CA SER A 35 32.96 -1.95 18.68
C SER A 35 31.75 -1.25 18.07
N ALA A 36 31.89 -0.77 16.84
CA ALA A 36 30.79 -0.10 16.14
C ALA A 36 29.51 -0.94 16.29
N PRO A 37 28.37 -0.32 16.68
CA PRO A 37 27.14 -1.07 16.89
C PRO A 37 26.80 -1.85 15.63
N ALA A 38 26.47 -3.13 15.79
CA ALA A 38 26.13 -4.00 14.67
C ALA A 38 25.05 -3.34 13.79
N PRO A 39 25.14 -3.44 12.45
CA PRO A 39 24.19 -2.80 11.56
C PRO A 39 22.77 -3.27 11.88
N LYS A 40 21.87 -2.31 12.09
CA LYS A 40 20.47 -2.61 12.43
C LYS A 40 19.81 -3.34 11.27
N GLN A 41 19.09 -4.42 11.56
CA GLN A 41 18.26 -5.07 10.56
C GLN A 41 17.13 -4.11 10.14
N VAL A 42 17.04 -3.82 8.84
CA VAL A 42 15.93 -3.06 8.26
C VAL A 42 14.71 -3.96 8.13
N VAL A 43 13.59 -3.52 8.71
CA VAL A 43 12.31 -4.23 8.68
C VAL A 43 11.22 -3.31 8.13
N TRP A 44 10.45 -3.81 7.17
CA TRP A 44 9.29 -3.12 6.61
C TRP A 44 8.00 -3.59 7.26
N LEU A 45 7.30 -2.68 7.93
CA LEU A 45 5.96 -2.87 8.43
C LEU A 45 4.96 -2.53 7.31
N ASN A 46 4.37 -3.54 6.69
CA ASN A 46 3.40 -3.40 5.59
C ASN A 46 1.98 -3.52 6.16
N VAL A 47 1.20 -2.44 6.10
CA VAL A 47 -0.12 -2.35 6.73
C VAL A 47 -1.20 -2.23 5.66
N PHE A 48 -2.12 -3.18 5.61
CA PHE A 48 -3.27 -3.20 4.71
C PHE A 48 -4.48 -2.55 5.35
N ILE A 49 -5.10 -1.59 4.67
CA ILE A 49 -6.33 -0.92 5.11
C ILE A 49 -7.40 -1.10 4.05
N HIS A 50 -8.45 -1.85 4.39
CA HIS A 50 -9.57 -2.15 3.50
C HIS A 50 -10.47 -0.93 3.22
N GLY A 51 -11.31 -1.04 2.19
CA GLY A 51 -12.29 -0.02 1.80
C GLY A 51 -13.55 -0.01 2.66
N ILE A 52 -14.62 0.61 2.15
CA ILE A 52 -15.94 0.57 2.81
C ILE A 52 -16.57 -0.83 2.77
N MET A 53 -17.46 -1.09 3.71
CA MET A 53 -18.36 -2.25 3.65
C MET A 53 -19.58 -1.90 2.79
N SER A 54 -19.77 -2.60 1.67
CA SER A 54 -20.84 -2.32 0.72
C SER A 54 -22.12 -3.07 1.07
N ILE A 55 -23.17 -2.34 1.45
CA ILE A 55 -24.53 -2.87 1.65
C ILE A 55 -25.36 -2.56 0.40
N LYS A 56 -25.08 -3.25 -0.70
CA LYS A 56 -25.93 -3.22 -1.91
C LYS A 56 -27.18 -4.08 -1.64
N PRO A 57 -28.15 -3.62 -0.83
CA PRO A 57 -29.46 -3.35 -1.44
C PRO A 57 -30.30 -2.20 -0.85
N HIS A 58 -29.83 -1.36 0.10
CA HIS A 58 -30.73 -0.38 0.77
C HIS A 58 -30.23 1.06 0.85
N LEU A 59 -29.67 1.56 -0.25
CA LEU A 59 -29.54 3.01 -0.48
C LEU A 59 -30.92 3.60 -0.81
N SER A 60 -31.81 3.67 0.17
CA SER A 60 -33.00 4.52 0.06
C SER A 60 -32.56 5.99 0.03
N TRP A 61 -33.38 6.85 -0.58
CA TRP A 61 -33.06 8.28 -0.71
C TRP A 61 -32.89 8.98 0.67
N ASN A 62 -33.52 8.43 1.71
CA ASN A 62 -33.34 8.87 3.09
C ASN A 62 -31.95 8.53 3.66
N ASN A 63 -31.40 7.34 3.35
CA ASN A 63 -30.04 6.96 3.77
C ASN A 63 -28.98 7.82 3.05
N PHE A 64 -29.22 8.16 1.78
CA PHE A 64 -28.36 9.06 1.01
C PHE A 64 -28.18 10.44 1.68
N MET A 65 -29.28 11.06 2.14
CA MET A 65 -29.22 12.38 2.79
C MET A 65 -28.52 12.34 4.16
N LEU A 66 -28.57 11.19 4.86
CA LEU A 66 -27.84 10.98 6.12
C LEU A 66 -26.33 10.85 5.89
N PHE A 67 -25.90 10.16 4.83
CA PHE A 67 -24.49 10.07 4.44
C PHE A 67 -23.92 11.44 4.06
N MET A 68 -24.69 12.24 3.31
CA MET A 68 -24.28 13.61 2.92
C MET A 68 -24.09 14.56 4.12
N LYS A 69 -24.79 14.33 5.24
CA LYS A 69 -24.68 15.13 6.47
C LYS A 69 -23.73 14.53 7.51
N ASP A 70 -23.02 13.44 7.18
CA ASP A 70 -22.16 12.67 8.11
C ASP A 70 -22.91 12.20 9.39
N LYS A 71 -24.24 12.03 9.33
CA LYS A 71 -25.09 11.57 10.44
C LYS A 71 -25.32 10.06 10.34
N VAL A 72 -24.24 9.29 10.33
CA VAL A 72 -24.30 7.83 10.25
C VAL A 72 -24.55 7.15 11.59
N SER A 73 -24.30 7.85 12.70
CA SER A 73 -24.41 7.28 14.04
C SER A 73 -25.86 6.96 14.41
N GLY A 74 -26.10 5.79 14.99
CA GLY A 74 -27.43 5.30 15.39
C GLY A 74 -28.31 4.87 14.20
N THR A 75 -27.76 4.76 13.00
CA THR A 75 -28.53 4.39 11.80
C THR A 75 -28.56 2.89 11.57
N LEU A 76 -29.58 2.41 10.84
CA LEU A 76 -29.63 1.03 10.36
C LEU A 76 -28.39 0.65 9.54
N TYR A 77 -27.86 1.60 8.76
CA TYR A 77 -26.63 1.40 8.00
C TYR A 77 -25.44 1.10 8.92
N GLU A 78 -25.21 1.95 9.93
CA GLU A 78 -24.09 1.75 10.87
C GLU A 78 -24.18 0.39 11.55
N LYS A 79 -25.35 0.05 12.10
CA LYS A 79 -25.51 -1.22 12.81
C LYS A 79 -25.39 -2.43 11.88
N THR A 80 -25.84 -2.32 10.63
CA THR A 80 -25.65 -3.39 9.62
C THR A 80 -24.18 -3.57 9.29
N VAL A 81 -23.43 -2.48 9.07
CA VAL A 81 -21.99 -2.54 8.81
C VAL A 81 -21.25 -3.13 10.02
N GLU A 82 -21.61 -2.73 11.24
CA GLU A 82 -21.05 -3.27 12.48
C GLU A 82 -21.20 -4.81 12.53
N LEU A 83 -22.42 -5.32 12.32
CA LEU A 83 -22.68 -6.77 12.30
C LEU A 83 -21.95 -7.48 11.15
N MET A 84 -21.84 -6.86 9.97
CA MET A 84 -21.03 -7.40 8.87
C MET A 84 -19.53 -7.41 9.21
N ARG A 85 -19.05 -6.47 10.03
CA ARG A 85 -17.65 -6.46 10.49
C ARG A 85 -17.40 -7.48 11.58
N GLU A 86 -18.42 -7.96 12.30
CA GLU A 86 -18.29 -9.07 13.26
C GLU A 86 -18.30 -10.44 12.58
N ASP A 87 -18.78 -10.52 11.34
CA ASP A 87 -18.89 -11.77 10.60
C ASP A 87 -17.60 -12.13 9.83
N PRO A 88 -16.91 -13.23 10.18
CA PRO A 88 -15.67 -13.66 9.51
C PRO A 88 -15.84 -13.97 8.02
N PHE A 89 -17.06 -14.20 7.55
CA PHE A 89 -17.35 -14.44 6.13
C PHE A 89 -16.81 -13.31 5.23
N PHE A 90 -16.90 -12.06 5.68
CA PHE A 90 -16.47 -10.91 4.87
C PHE A 90 -14.95 -10.74 4.79
N TYR A 91 -14.18 -11.47 5.60
CA TYR A 91 -12.72 -11.38 5.63
C TYR A 91 -12.08 -12.28 4.57
N LYS A 92 -12.85 -13.20 4.01
CA LYS A 92 -12.38 -14.29 3.15
C LYS A 92 -11.97 -13.90 1.73
N ASN A 93 -12.09 -12.63 1.32
CA ASN A 93 -11.88 -12.22 -0.08
C ASN A 93 -10.95 -11.02 -0.32
N GLN A 94 -10.45 -10.41 0.77
CA GLN A 94 -9.56 -9.26 0.74
C GLN A 94 -8.69 -9.24 1.99
N ALA A 95 -7.61 -8.47 1.99
CA ALA A 95 -6.81 -8.25 3.18
C ALA A 95 -7.57 -7.39 4.22
N MET A 96 -8.33 -8.05 5.08
CA MET A 96 -9.16 -7.47 6.14
C MET A 96 -9.31 -8.46 7.29
N GLN A 97 -9.04 -8.01 8.52
CA GLN A 97 -9.36 -8.73 9.77
C GLN A 97 -10.29 -7.86 10.63
N GLN A 98 -10.55 -8.28 11.86
CA GLN A 98 -11.30 -7.52 12.87
C GLN A 98 -10.73 -6.12 13.13
N PRO A 99 -11.52 -5.19 13.73
CA PRO A 99 -11.04 -3.84 14.04
C PRO A 99 -9.73 -3.80 14.83
N GLY A 100 -8.86 -2.84 14.52
CA GLY A 100 -7.53 -2.70 15.12
C GLY A 100 -6.39 -3.18 14.22
N LEU A 101 -5.16 -3.09 14.73
CA LEU A 101 -3.94 -3.49 14.02
C LEU A 101 -3.60 -4.95 14.37
N HIS A 102 -3.57 -5.83 13.38
CA HIS A 102 -3.37 -7.27 13.57
C HIS A 102 -2.26 -7.80 12.67
N PRO A 103 -1.34 -8.65 13.18
CA PRO A 103 -0.29 -9.24 12.37
C PRO A 103 -0.85 -10.28 11.40
N ILE A 104 -0.12 -10.46 10.31
CA ILE A 104 -0.37 -11.46 9.27
C ILE A 104 0.90 -12.29 9.13
N GLU A 105 0.77 -13.60 9.22
CA GLU A 105 1.81 -14.53 8.80
C GLU A 105 1.61 -14.83 7.30
N PRO A 106 2.56 -14.50 6.41
CA PRO A 106 2.45 -14.80 4.99
C PRO A 106 2.42 -16.31 4.74
N ALA A 107 1.30 -16.82 4.27
CA ALA A 107 1.10 -18.22 3.98
C ALA A 107 0.04 -18.41 2.90
N LEU A 108 0.05 -19.57 2.26
CA LEU A 108 -1.03 -20.03 1.39
C LEU A 108 -2.01 -20.85 2.22
N THR A 109 -3.10 -20.22 2.63
CA THR A 109 -4.09 -20.81 3.54
C THR A 109 -5.49 -20.58 2.98
N GLU A 110 -6.30 -21.64 2.96
CA GLU A 110 -7.68 -21.56 2.49
C GLU A 110 -8.48 -20.53 3.30
N GLY A 111 -9.17 -19.62 2.59
CA GLY A 111 -10.01 -18.61 3.22
C GLY A 111 -9.28 -17.46 3.91
N ASP A 112 -7.95 -17.52 4.09
CA ASP A 112 -7.16 -16.43 4.67
C ASP A 112 -6.61 -15.50 3.58
N SER A 113 -7.46 -14.61 3.09
CA SER A 113 -7.07 -13.62 2.08
C SER A 113 -5.97 -12.66 2.54
N CYS A 114 -5.76 -12.48 3.85
CA CYS A 114 -4.70 -11.63 4.37
C CYS A 114 -3.33 -12.29 4.18
N ALA A 115 -3.21 -13.54 4.66
CA ALA A 115 -2.01 -14.36 4.51
C ALA A 115 -1.66 -14.57 3.03
N ASN A 116 -2.67 -14.92 2.22
CA ASN A 116 -2.50 -15.16 0.79
C ASN A 116 -1.98 -13.92 0.05
N LEU A 117 -2.52 -12.73 0.35
CA LEU A 117 -2.05 -11.50 -0.29
C LEU A 117 -0.62 -11.16 0.12
N ALA A 118 -0.28 -11.31 1.41
CA ALA A 118 1.07 -11.10 1.90
C ALA A 118 2.08 -12.07 1.25
N PHE A 119 1.69 -13.34 1.09
CA PHE A 119 2.49 -14.35 0.38
C PHE A 119 2.74 -13.95 -1.07
N VAL A 120 1.68 -13.60 -1.82
CA VAL A 120 1.81 -13.20 -3.23
C VAL A 120 2.67 -11.95 -3.38
N LEU A 121 2.50 -10.94 -2.52
CA LEU A 121 3.33 -9.74 -2.55
C LEU A 121 4.80 -10.06 -2.32
N ASN A 122 5.13 -10.96 -1.39
CA ASN A 122 6.49 -11.44 -1.18
C ASN A 122 7.02 -12.18 -2.41
N ALA A 123 6.25 -13.12 -2.97
CA ALA A 123 6.66 -13.90 -4.14
C ALA A 123 6.95 -13.00 -5.36
N VAL A 124 6.06 -12.05 -5.64
CA VAL A 124 6.25 -11.09 -6.72
C VAL A 124 7.44 -10.17 -6.42
N ALA A 125 7.53 -9.60 -5.21
CA ALA A 125 8.65 -8.72 -4.88
C ALA A 125 10.01 -9.43 -4.92
N HIS A 126 10.06 -10.70 -4.55
CA HIS A 126 11.25 -11.54 -4.64
C HIS A 126 11.66 -11.77 -6.10
N HIS A 127 10.70 -12.13 -6.97
CA HIS A 127 10.96 -12.33 -8.41
C HIS A 127 11.63 -11.10 -9.05
N TYR A 128 11.18 -9.89 -8.72
CA TYR A 128 11.74 -8.65 -9.27
C TYR A 128 12.92 -8.10 -8.47
N ASN A 129 13.34 -8.75 -7.38
CA ASN A 129 14.40 -8.28 -6.48
C ASN A 129 14.16 -6.84 -5.96
N VAL A 130 12.91 -6.52 -5.58
CA VAL A 130 12.49 -5.18 -5.11
C VAL A 130 12.11 -5.14 -3.63
N SER A 131 12.34 -6.24 -2.90
CA SER A 131 12.17 -6.28 -1.44
C SER A 131 13.25 -7.16 -0.79
N PRO A 132 14.51 -6.68 -0.72
CA PRO A 132 15.61 -7.42 -0.10
C PRO A 132 15.54 -7.42 1.44
N HIS A 133 14.49 -6.83 2.02
CA HIS A 133 14.35 -6.61 3.45
C HIS A 133 13.32 -7.55 4.05
N LYS A 134 13.37 -7.71 5.38
CA LYS A 134 12.35 -8.47 6.11
C LYS A 134 11.03 -7.69 6.10
N ASN A 135 9.99 -8.29 5.52
CA ASN A 135 8.63 -7.75 5.56
C ASN A 135 7.86 -8.36 6.74
N LEU A 136 7.26 -7.50 7.55
CA LEU A 136 6.19 -7.86 8.47
C LEU A 136 4.88 -7.33 7.88
N TYR A 137 3.82 -8.12 7.96
CA TYR A 137 2.52 -7.76 7.40
C TYR A 137 1.48 -7.61 8.49
N TYR A 138 0.61 -6.62 8.32
CA TYR A 138 -0.49 -6.32 9.23
C TYR A 138 -1.72 -5.93 8.43
N THR A 139 -2.90 -6.19 8.98
CA THR A 139 -4.09 -5.42 8.60
C THR A 139 -4.37 -4.36 9.66
N PHE A 140 -5.00 -3.26 9.24
CA PHE A 140 -5.76 -2.41 10.14
C PHE A 140 -7.24 -2.47 9.77
N GLY A 141 -8.00 -3.21 10.56
CA GLY A 141 -9.45 -3.25 10.45
C GLY A 141 -10.06 -1.96 11.00
N TRP A 142 -10.98 -1.37 10.25
CA TRP A 142 -11.77 -0.22 10.71
C TRP A 142 -13.26 -0.47 10.49
N SER A 143 -14.11 0.51 10.80
CA SER A 143 -15.56 0.36 10.68
C SER A 143 -16.01 0.09 9.24
N GLY A 144 -15.32 0.64 8.24
CA GLY A 144 -15.77 0.60 6.85
C GLY A 144 -16.96 1.52 6.56
N LEU A 145 -17.30 2.43 7.48
CA LEU A 145 -18.39 3.37 7.33
C LEU A 145 -18.04 4.50 6.36
N LEU A 146 -19.01 4.90 5.55
CA LEU A 146 -18.90 6.05 4.67
C LEU A 146 -19.10 7.37 5.44
N SER A 147 -18.18 7.66 6.37
CA SER A 147 -18.24 8.83 7.26
C SER A 147 -16.87 9.49 7.41
N ALA A 148 -16.82 10.82 7.29
CA ALA A 148 -15.58 11.58 7.46
C ALA A 148 -15.09 11.52 8.91
N LYS A 149 -16.00 11.68 9.87
CA LYS A 149 -15.72 11.50 11.29
C LYS A 149 -15.19 10.10 11.59
N SER A 150 -15.84 9.05 11.05
CA SER A 150 -15.40 7.67 11.28
C SER A 150 -13.99 7.41 10.72
N ARG A 151 -13.67 7.94 9.53
CA ARG A 151 -12.33 7.84 8.94
C ARG A 151 -11.27 8.53 9.80
N TYR A 152 -11.55 9.73 10.33
CA TYR A 152 -10.63 10.43 11.23
C TYR A 152 -10.40 9.67 12.55
N GLN A 153 -11.47 9.18 13.18
CA GLN A 153 -11.35 8.40 14.42
C GLN A 153 -10.58 7.09 14.20
N SER A 154 -10.81 6.42 13.07
CA SER A 154 -10.07 5.23 12.67
C SER A 154 -8.59 5.55 12.46
N ALA A 155 -8.27 6.70 11.84
CA ALA A 155 -6.88 7.16 11.70
C ALA A 155 -6.21 7.42 13.06
N LYS A 156 -6.94 7.96 14.04
CA LYS A 156 -6.43 8.16 15.40
C LYS A 156 -6.10 6.84 16.10
N GLN A 157 -6.94 5.83 15.93
CA GLN A 157 -6.70 4.47 16.43
C GLN A 157 -5.48 3.84 15.74
N LEU A 158 -5.41 3.93 14.40
CA LEU A 158 -4.27 3.45 13.62
C LEU A 158 -2.97 4.12 14.05
N PHE A 159 -2.96 5.44 14.23
CA PHE A 159 -1.77 6.20 14.64
C PHE A 159 -1.21 5.68 15.96
N LYS A 160 -2.06 5.52 16.98
CA LYS A 160 -1.68 4.99 18.29
C LYS A 160 -1.12 3.58 18.19
N ALA A 161 -1.79 2.70 17.45
CA ALA A 161 -1.39 1.31 17.27
C ALA A 161 -0.03 1.20 16.53
N LEU A 162 0.14 1.96 15.44
CA LEU A 162 1.40 2.01 14.70
C LEU A 162 2.53 2.58 15.54
N GLN A 163 2.31 3.67 16.27
CA GLN A 163 3.33 4.25 17.13
C GLN A 163 3.79 3.23 18.19
N LYS A 164 2.85 2.54 18.83
CA LYS A 164 3.16 1.47 19.78
C LYS A 164 4.01 0.37 19.13
N GLU A 165 3.61 -0.09 17.95
CA GLU A 165 4.30 -1.20 17.26
C GLU A 165 5.68 -0.82 16.73
N VAL A 166 5.82 0.39 16.16
CA VAL A 166 7.10 0.94 15.72
C VAL A 166 8.06 1.10 16.91
N ASN A 167 7.57 1.60 18.06
CA ASN A 167 8.39 1.74 19.25
C ASN A 167 8.83 0.38 19.81
N ARG A 168 7.93 -0.62 19.81
CA ARG A 168 8.25 -2.00 20.20
C ARG A 168 9.37 -2.57 19.34
N LEU A 169 9.25 -2.49 18.01
CA LEU A 169 10.26 -3.00 17.07
C LEU A 169 11.59 -2.21 17.16
N LYS A 170 11.56 -0.90 17.39
CA LYS A 170 12.76 -0.09 17.65
C LYS A 170 13.45 -0.51 18.95
N GLY A 171 12.70 -0.89 19.97
CA GLY A 171 13.20 -1.47 21.22
C GLY A 171 13.94 -2.80 21.01
N GLU A 172 13.61 -3.53 19.95
CA GLU A 172 14.34 -4.73 19.49
C GLU A 172 15.55 -4.41 18.59
N ASN A 173 16.04 -3.16 18.62
CA ASN A 173 17.18 -2.68 17.83
C ASN A 173 17.01 -2.80 16.29
N LYS A 174 15.77 -2.71 15.78
CA LYS A 174 15.48 -2.71 14.35
C LYS A 174 15.41 -1.30 13.77
N GLU A 175 15.81 -1.14 12.51
CA GLU A 175 15.42 0.03 11.71
C GLU A 175 14.05 -0.26 11.10
N VAL A 176 13.03 0.47 11.53
CA VAL A 176 11.65 0.22 11.12
C VAL A 176 11.24 1.21 10.04
N ARG A 177 10.78 0.69 8.90
CA ARG A 177 10.13 1.46 7.83
C ARG A 177 8.67 1.07 7.73
N VAL A 178 7.78 2.03 7.50
CA VAL A 178 6.34 1.79 7.47
C VAL A 178 5.78 2.06 6.07
N ARG A 179 5.12 1.04 5.52
CA ARG A 179 4.35 1.11 4.28
C ARG A 179 2.87 0.87 4.58
N ILE A 180 2.01 1.74 4.11
CA ILE A 180 0.56 1.59 4.23
C ILE A 180 -0.04 1.41 2.85
N PHE A 181 -0.75 0.31 2.61
CA PHE A 181 -1.61 0.13 1.45
C PHE A 181 -3.06 0.41 1.84
N GLY A 182 -3.58 1.55 1.42
CA GLY A 182 -4.97 1.92 1.65
C GLY A 182 -5.79 1.76 0.39
N TYR A 183 -6.74 0.83 0.41
CA TYR A 183 -7.66 0.62 -0.69
C TYR A 183 -8.94 1.44 -0.54
N SER A 184 -9.41 2.08 -1.61
CA SER A 184 -10.64 2.87 -1.60
C SER A 184 -10.61 3.90 -0.45
N HIS A 185 -11.64 3.99 0.39
CA HIS A 185 -11.65 4.85 1.59
C HIS A 185 -10.67 4.45 2.69
N GLY A 186 -10.10 3.24 2.68
CA GLY A 186 -8.97 2.87 3.55
C GLY A 186 -7.75 3.75 3.29
N GLY A 187 -7.54 4.20 2.04
CA GLY A 187 -6.54 5.22 1.71
C GLY A 187 -6.81 6.56 2.36
N ASN A 188 -8.09 6.95 2.51
CA ASN A 188 -8.46 8.15 3.24
C ASN A 188 -8.23 8.02 4.75
N VAL A 189 -8.35 6.82 5.34
CA VAL A 189 -7.91 6.57 6.73
C VAL A 189 -6.40 6.78 6.85
N GLY A 190 -5.60 6.18 5.95
CA GLY A 190 -4.15 6.38 5.91
C GLY A 190 -3.74 7.84 5.72
N LEU A 191 -4.40 8.57 4.83
CA LEU A 191 -4.16 9.99 4.58
C LEU A 191 -4.45 10.86 5.82
N ASN A 192 -5.49 10.52 6.59
CA ASN A 192 -5.84 11.24 7.83
C ASN A 192 -4.79 11.10 8.95
N LEU A 193 -3.80 10.21 8.83
CA LEU A 193 -2.69 10.16 9.80
C LEU A 193 -1.93 11.48 9.89
N ALA A 194 -1.82 12.22 8.80
CA ALA A 194 -1.26 13.58 8.80
C ALA A 194 -2.04 14.52 9.72
N ARG A 195 -3.37 14.55 9.59
CA ARG A 195 -4.21 15.39 10.44
C ARG A 195 -4.13 14.99 11.90
N VAL A 196 -4.09 13.70 12.18
CA VAL A 196 -3.90 13.17 13.54
C VAL A 196 -2.54 13.60 14.09
N ARG A 197 -1.47 13.54 13.30
CA ARG A 197 -0.16 14.06 13.71
C ARG A 197 -0.23 15.54 14.04
N GLU A 198 -0.80 16.36 13.16
CA GLU A 198 -0.89 17.81 13.33
C GLU A 198 -1.72 18.20 14.56
N GLN A 199 -2.88 17.58 14.75
CA GLN A 199 -3.88 18.01 15.75
C GLN A 199 -3.74 17.30 17.09
N ASP A 200 -3.47 15.99 17.08
CA ASP A 200 -3.48 15.17 18.30
C ASP A 200 -2.08 14.81 18.82
N TYR A 201 -1.07 14.74 17.93
CA TYR A 201 0.27 14.24 18.26
C TYR A 201 1.42 15.05 17.61
N PRO A 202 1.50 16.38 17.80
CA PRO A 202 2.44 17.23 17.06
C PRO A 202 3.92 16.93 17.33
N GLN A 203 4.22 16.31 18.49
CA GLN A 203 5.58 15.93 18.90
C GLN A 203 5.96 14.50 18.51
N SER A 204 5.05 13.77 17.84
CA SER A 204 5.32 12.40 17.42
C SER A 204 6.39 12.35 16.32
N THR A 205 7.35 11.45 16.49
CA THR A 205 8.36 11.13 15.47
C THR A 205 7.94 9.96 14.57
N LEU A 206 6.67 9.56 14.60
CA LEU A 206 6.17 8.52 13.69
C LEU A 206 6.27 9.05 12.25
N SER A 207 6.87 8.26 11.37
CA SER A 207 6.93 8.54 9.94
C SER A 207 6.40 7.35 9.16
N ILE A 208 5.71 7.64 8.06
CA ILE A 208 5.26 6.68 7.06
C ILE A 208 6.16 6.83 5.85
N ASP A 209 7.01 5.83 5.61
CA ASP A 209 7.94 5.83 4.48
C ASP A 209 7.18 5.81 3.15
N GLU A 210 6.11 5.01 3.07
CA GLU A 210 5.31 4.90 1.84
C GLU A 210 3.82 4.83 2.16
N LEU A 211 3.04 5.83 1.71
CA LEU A 211 1.58 5.76 1.66
C LEU A 211 1.14 5.39 0.24
N VAL A 212 0.52 4.22 0.08
CA VAL A 212 0.03 3.70 -1.20
C VAL A 212 -1.50 3.77 -1.23
N LEU A 213 -2.02 4.70 -2.03
CA LEU A 213 -3.45 4.93 -2.25
C LEU A 213 -3.91 4.13 -3.48
N LEU A 214 -4.71 3.09 -3.27
CA LEU A 214 -5.15 2.15 -4.31
C LEU A 214 -6.63 2.38 -4.63
N GLY A 215 -6.91 2.97 -5.79
CA GLY A 215 -8.29 3.31 -6.17
C GLY A 215 -8.99 4.22 -5.15
N SER A 216 -8.22 4.96 -4.34
CA SER A 216 -8.75 5.80 -3.28
C SER A 216 -9.39 7.05 -3.87
N PRO A 217 -10.63 7.41 -3.50
CA PRO A 217 -11.21 8.66 -3.95
C PRO A 217 -10.40 9.82 -3.39
N ILE A 218 -9.95 10.72 -4.28
CA ILE A 218 -9.21 11.92 -3.89
C ILE A 218 -10.24 13.00 -3.53
N ILE A 219 -10.23 13.38 -2.25
CA ILE A 219 -11.23 14.22 -1.62
C ILE A 219 -10.63 15.58 -1.29
N ARG A 220 -11.27 16.67 -1.75
CA ARG A 220 -10.75 18.04 -1.60
C ARG A 220 -10.48 18.46 -0.15
N GLU A 221 -11.25 17.96 0.81
CA GLU A 221 -11.09 18.26 2.24
C GLU A 221 -9.85 17.60 2.87
N THR A 222 -9.26 16.61 2.20
CA THR A 222 -8.13 15.84 2.75
C THR A 222 -6.95 15.77 1.81
N ASP A 223 -7.08 16.13 0.54
CA ASP A 223 -6.03 15.97 -0.45
C ASP A 223 -4.76 16.77 -0.12
N TYR A 224 -4.86 17.93 0.55
CA TYR A 224 -3.71 18.71 0.97
C TYR A 224 -2.84 18.00 2.01
N LEU A 225 -3.38 17.01 2.72
CA LEU A 225 -2.66 16.25 3.75
C LEU A 225 -1.48 15.46 3.19
N ILE A 226 -1.43 15.22 1.87
CA ILE A 226 -0.26 14.59 1.26
C ILE A 226 1.01 15.44 1.44
N ASN A 227 0.90 16.74 1.72
CA ASN A 227 2.04 17.62 1.97
C ASN A 227 2.69 17.37 3.34
N ASP A 228 1.97 16.79 4.29
CA ASP A 228 2.43 16.61 5.66
C ASP A 228 3.73 15.80 5.74
N PRO A 229 4.72 16.22 6.57
CA PRO A 229 6.02 15.56 6.67
C PRO A 229 5.97 14.14 7.26
N ILE A 230 4.83 13.69 7.80
CA ILE A 230 4.64 12.29 8.20
C ILE A 230 4.89 11.34 7.04
N PHE A 231 4.50 11.72 5.82
CA PHE A 231 4.68 10.91 4.61
C PHE A 231 5.99 11.28 3.94
N LYS A 232 6.90 10.31 3.80
CA LYS A 232 8.13 10.49 3.00
C LYS A 232 7.81 10.38 1.51
N GLU A 233 6.99 9.40 1.13
CA GLU A 233 6.50 9.20 -0.22
C GLU A 233 5.01 8.84 -0.27
N VAL A 234 4.32 9.31 -1.31
CA VAL A 234 2.90 9.05 -1.54
C VAL A 234 2.71 8.53 -2.97
N TYR A 235 2.20 7.31 -3.09
CA TYR A 235 1.84 6.68 -4.35
C TYR A 235 0.32 6.74 -4.54
N ASN A 236 -0.14 7.40 -5.59
CA ASN A 236 -1.54 7.32 -6.03
C ASN A 236 -1.68 6.36 -7.20
N ILE A 237 -2.15 5.15 -6.93
CA ILE A 237 -2.33 4.09 -7.91
C ILE A 237 -3.81 4.00 -8.29
N TYR A 238 -4.13 4.29 -9.55
CA TYR A 238 -5.51 4.34 -10.05
C TYR A 238 -5.67 3.66 -11.41
N SER A 239 -6.91 3.41 -11.81
CA SER A 239 -7.26 2.88 -13.14
C SER A 239 -8.36 3.70 -13.78
N LEU A 240 -8.28 3.89 -15.10
CA LEU A 240 -9.37 4.55 -15.85
C LEU A 240 -10.62 3.67 -15.99
N ARG A 241 -10.50 2.35 -15.76
CA ARG A 241 -11.63 1.41 -15.71
C ARG A 241 -12.27 1.31 -14.33
N ASP A 242 -11.66 1.89 -13.30
CA ASP A 242 -12.31 2.06 -12.01
C ASP A 242 -13.40 3.14 -12.13
N ARG A 243 -14.66 2.68 -12.07
CA ARG A 243 -15.85 3.54 -12.10
C ARG A 243 -16.33 3.91 -10.70
N VAL A 244 -15.90 3.23 -9.65
CA VAL A 244 -16.35 3.49 -8.28
C VAL A 244 -15.64 4.69 -7.70
N GLN A 245 -14.32 4.79 -7.89
CA GLN A 245 -13.50 5.88 -7.37
C GLN A 245 -14.13 7.27 -7.59
N PRO A 246 -14.46 7.72 -8.83
CA PRO A 246 -15.04 9.05 -9.05
C PRO A 246 -16.51 9.20 -8.64
N LEU A 247 -17.24 8.10 -8.39
CA LEU A 247 -18.66 8.14 -8.00
C LEU A 247 -18.83 8.45 -6.51
N ASP A 248 -17.74 8.56 -5.76
CA ASP A 248 -17.77 9.03 -4.39
C ASP A 248 -18.19 10.51 -4.35
N ILE A 249 -19.47 10.71 -4.08
CA ILE A 249 -20.15 11.99 -3.88
C ILE A 249 -20.19 12.38 -2.39
N PHE A 250 -19.64 11.56 -1.49
CA PHE A 250 -19.84 11.67 -0.03
C PHE A 250 -18.79 12.57 0.64
N ALA A 251 -18.25 13.50 -0.13
CA ALA A 251 -17.23 14.44 0.28
C ALA A 251 -17.82 15.87 0.38
N PRO A 252 -17.74 16.53 1.54
CA PRO A 252 -18.52 17.73 1.85
C PRO A 252 -18.45 18.97 0.94
N LYS A 253 -17.61 19.14 -0.08
CA LYS A 253 -17.59 20.36 -0.92
C LYS A 253 -17.26 20.03 -2.37
N GLN A 254 -17.58 18.81 -2.79
CA GLN A 254 -17.39 18.31 -4.14
C GLN A 254 -18.55 17.41 -4.54
N THR A 255 -19.03 17.55 -5.79
CA THR A 255 -20.08 16.69 -6.33
C THR A 255 -19.58 15.30 -6.70
N PHE A 256 -18.29 15.17 -7.05
CA PHE A 256 -17.63 13.92 -7.39
C PHE A 256 -16.16 13.99 -6.98
N SER A 257 -15.63 12.87 -6.47
CA SER A 257 -14.20 12.75 -6.18
C SER A 257 -13.36 12.70 -7.47
N LYS A 258 -12.04 12.91 -7.32
CA LYS A 258 -11.07 12.75 -8.41
C LYS A 258 -10.34 11.42 -8.30
N ARG A 259 -9.79 10.96 -9.42
CA ARG A 259 -8.86 9.81 -9.45
C ARG A 259 -7.41 10.19 -9.18
N THR A 260 -7.08 11.45 -9.46
CA THR A 260 -5.74 12.02 -9.40
C THR A 260 -5.74 13.31 -8.62
N PHE A 261 -4.61 13.61 -7.99
CA PHE A 261 -4.34 14.89 -7.37
C PHE A 261 -4.04 15.92 -8.45
N HIS A 262 -4.56 17.14 -8.24
CA HIS A 262 -4.35 18.27 -9.12
C HIS A 262 -3.96 19.49 -8.29
N ALA A 263 -2.97 20.24 -8.79
CA ALA A 263 -2.64 21.53 -8.22
C ALA A 263 -3.83 22.50 -8.35
N ARG A 264 -3.97 23.40 -7.38
CA ARG A 264 -4.93 24.51 -7.36
C ARG A 264 -4.26 25.71 -6.67
N LYS A 265 -4.91 26.89 -6.71
CA LYS A 265 -4.35 28.15 -6.20
C LYS A 265 -3.71 28.04 -4.80
N GLU A 266 -4.32 27.27 -3.90
CA GLU A 266 -3.89 27.11 -2.50
C GLU A 266 -3.32 25.72 -2.18
N PHE A 267 -3.02 24.91 -3.20
CA PHE A 267 -2.46 23.58 -3.01
C PHE A 267 -1.56 23.20 -4.19
N GLN A 268 -0.27 23.13 -3.90
CA GLN A 268 0.71 22.58 -4.83
C GLN A 268 0.90 21.09 -4.55
N LEU A 269 1.20 20.34 -5.61
CA LEU A 269 1.54 18.93 -5.49
C LEU A 269 2.99 18.80 -5.02
N PRO A 270 3.28 18.02 -3.97
CA PRO A 270 4.64 17.87 -3.48
C PRO A 270 5.43 16.88 -4.36
N ASP A 271 6.76 17.04 -4.41
CA ASP A 271 7.64 16.18 -5.23
C ASP A 271 7.61 14.71 -4.82
N LYS A 272 7.27 14.43 -3.56
CA LYS A 272 7.07 13.07 -3.03
C LYS A 272 5.81 12.36 -3.52
N LEU A 273 4.95 13.03 -4.29
CA LEU A 273 3.76 12.43 -4.89
C LEU A 273 4.11 11.78 -6.23
N ILE A 274 3.85 10.48 -6.35
CA ILE A 274 3.96 9.71 -7.58
C ILE A 274 2.58 9.21 -7.98
N GLN A 275 2.08 9.65 -9.14
CA GLN A 275 0.79 9.22 -9.66
C GLN A 275 0.99 8.12 -10.70
N ILE A 276 0.34 6.97 -10.51
CA ILE A 276 0.50 5.78 -11.34
C ILE A 276 -0.87 5.36 -11.87
N GLN A 277 -1.02 5.43 -13.19
CA GLN A 277 -2.14 4.83 -13.88
C GLN A 277 -1.81 3.37 -14.20
N LEU A 278 -2.52 2.44 -13.57
CA LEU A 278 -2.52 1.05 -13.95
C LEU A 278 -3.33 0.86 -15.22
N LYS A 279 -2.71 0.16 -16.17
CA LYS A 279 -3.34 -0.29 -17.39
C LYS A 279 -3.02 -1.77 -17.58
N VAL A 280 -4.00 -2.53 -18.04
CA VAL A 280 -3.77 -3.91 -18.47
C VAL A 280 -4.25 -4.03 -19.90
N THR A 281 -3.37 -4.43 -20.81
CA THR A 281 -3.68 -4.58 -22.23
C THR A 281 -3.46 -6.02 -22.63
N ARG A 282 -4.47 -6.63 -23.24
CA ARG A 282 -4.38 -7.96 -23.83
C ARG A 282 -4.25 -7.88 -25.34
N CYS A 283 -3.63 -8.90 -25.92
CA CYS A 283 -3.84 -9.20 -27.34
C CYS A 283 -5.24 -9.83 -27.55
N LYS A 284 -5.91 -9.49 -28.65
CA LYS A 284 -7.22 -10.10 -28.97
C LYS A 284 -7.02 -11.57 -29.33
N LYS A 285 -8.01 -12.42 -29.02
CA LYS A 285 -7.93 -13.87 -29.21
C LYS A 285 -7.57 -14.30 -30.65
N ASP A 286 -8.12 -13.60 -31.65
CA ASP A 286 -7.81 -13.83 -33.06
C ASP A 286 -6.39 -13.42 -33.42
N ALA A 287 -5.92 -12.28 -32.87
CA ALA A 287 -4.55 -11.82 -33.05
C ALA A 287 -3.52 -12.69 -32.32
N CYS A 288 -3.84 -13.33 -31.19
CA CYS A 288 -2.94 -14.27 -30.51
C CYS A 288 -2.68 -15.55 -31.30
N LYS A 289 -3.65 -16.01 -32.10
CA LYS A 289 -3.57 -17.28 -32.83
C LYS A 289 -2.86 -17.16 -34.17
N ASP A 290 -2.76 -15.94 -34.68
CA ASP A 290 -2.11 -15.63 -35.96
C ASP A 290 -0.70 -15.08 -35.67
N PRO A 291 0.38 -15.78 -36.06
CA PRO A 291 1.75 -15.36 -35.76
C PRO A 291 2.10 -13.96 -36.27
N ILE A 292 1.58 -13.57 -37.45
CA ILE A 292 1.86 -12.27 -38.06
C ILE A 292 1.16 -11.18 -37.26
N ARG A 293 -0.13 -11.38 -36.94
CA ARG A 293 -0.90 -10.41 -36.14
C ARG A 293 -0.38 -10.32 -34.71
N TYR A 294 0.07 -11.43 -34.14
CA TYR A 294 0.71 -11.46 -32.84
C TYR A 294 2.00 -10.63 -32.84
N ALA A 295 2.90 -10.85 -33.81
CA ALA A 295 4.12 -10.05 -33.97
C ALA A 295 3.80 -8.55 -34.15
N GLN A 296 2.80 -8.22 -34.97
CA GLN A 296 2.33 -6.84 -35.13
C GLN A 296 1.74 -6.21 -33.86
N SER A 297 1.21 -7.03 -32.94
CA SER A 297 0.68 -6.58 -31.66
C SER A 297 1.77 -6.27 -30.63
N LEU A 298 2.98 -6.82 -30.84
CA LEU A 298 4.19 -6.62 -30.06
C LEU A 298 5.06 -5.47 -30.57
N ASP A 299 4.86 -5.02 -31.81
CA ASP A 299 5.70 -4.01 -32.45
C ASP A 299 5.60 -2.64 -31.75
N LEU A 300 6.53 -2.39 -30.83
CA LEU A 300 6.62 -1.16 -30.03
C LEU A 300 7.10 0.05 -30.83
N SER A 301 7.53 -0.11 -32.09
CA SER A 301 7.79 1.03 -32.98
C SER A 301 6.48 1.73 -33.40
N ARG A 302 5.35 1.01 -33.34
CA ARG A 302 4.04 1.53 -33.74
C ARG A 302 3.36 2.25 -32.60
N ARG A 303 3.14 3.55 -32.76
CA ARG A 303 2.40 4.41 -31.79
C ARG A 303 1.08 3.80 -31.29
N LYS A 304 0.28 3.17 -32.18
CA LYS A 304 -1.01 2.55 -31.78
C LYS A 304 -0.80 1.35 -30.85
N VAL A 305 0.28 0.60 -31.01
CA VAL A 305 0.65 -0.53 -30.14
C VAL A 305 1.11 -0.01 -28.78
N VAL A 306 2.01 0.98 -28.73
CA VAL A 306 2.49 1.58 -27.47
C VAL A 306 1.33 2.13 -26.63
N LEU A 307 0.36 2.80 -27.27
CA LEU A 307 -0.81 3.32 -26.58
C LEU A 307 -1.84 2.24 -26.21
N GLY A 308 -1.70 1.02 -26.73
CA GLY A 308 -2.69 -0.05 -26.63
C GLY A 308 -4.03 0.31 -27.30
N LYS A 309 -3.97 1.12 -28.37
CA LYS A 309 -5.11 1.54 -29.20
C LYS A 309 -5.12 0.83 -30.56
N SER A 310 -4.22 -0.14 -30.77
CA SER A 310 -4.21 -0.97 -31.97
C SER A 310 -5.50 -1.80 -32.02
N GLY A 311 -6.02 -2.05 -33.23
CA GLY A 311 -7.14 -2.96 -33.44
C GLY A 311 -6.85 -4.41 -33.03
N LEU A 312 -5.58 -4.74 -32.76
CA LEU A 312 -5.09 -6.04 -32.29
C LEU A 312 -5.12 -6.16 -30.75
N LEU A 313 -5.32 -5.06 -30.04
CA LEU A 313 -5.21 -4.98 -28.59
C LEU A 313 -6.56 -4.66 -27.96
N ARG A 314 -6.74 -5.08 -26.70
CA ARG A 314 -7.92 -4.82 -25.89
C ARG A 314 -7.50 -4.27 -24.52
N ASP A 315 -8.06 -3.13 -24.16
CA ASP A 315 -7.97 -2.59 -22.81
C ASP A 315 -8.80 -3.44 -21.85
N MET A 316 -8.10 -4.04 -20.89
CA MET A 316 -8.64 -4.88 -19.82
C MET A 316 -8.22 -4.35 -18.44
N SER A 317 -7.94 -3.04 -18.33
CA SER A 317 -7.50 -2.41 -17.08
C SER A 317 -8.43 -2.75 -15.90
N PRO A 318 -7.91 -2.81 -14.66
CA PRO A 318 -8.68 -3.22 -13.50
C PRO A 318 -9.82 -2.23 -13.20
N GLY A 319 -10.97 -2.74 -12.81
CA GLY A 319 -12.01 -1.99 -12.13
C GLY A 319 -11.70 -1.91 -10.63
N HIS A 320 -12.62 -1.37 -9.84
CA HIS A 320 -12.39 -1.18 -8.41
C HIS A 320 -12.03 -2.48 -7.70
N MET A 321 -12.81 -3.55 -7.95
CA MET A 321 -12.60 -4.85 -7.29
C MET A 321 -11.28 -5.50 -7.68
N GLU A 322 -10.90 -5.51 -8.97
CA GLU A 322 -9.67 -6.16 -9.40
C GLU A 322 -8.38 -5.46 -8.92
N LEU A 323 -8.47 -4.25 -8.37
CA LEU A 323 -7.32 -3.61 -7.73
C LEU A 323 -6.89 -4.33 -6.45
N TRP A 324 -7.83 -4.88 -5.67
CA TRP A 324 -7.59 -5.28 -4.27
C TRP A 324 -8.08 -6.68 -3.90
N PHE A 325 -9.16 -7.14 -4.50
CA PHE A 325 -9.82 -8.38 -4.14
C PHE A 325 -9.27 -9.58 -4.92
N PHE A 326 -9.35 -10.78 -4.34
CA PHE A 326 -9.10 -12.00 -5.10
C PHE A 326 -10.25 -12.34 -6.06
N GLY A 327 -9.96 -13.12 -7.09
CA GLY A 327 -10.89 -13.48 -8.16
C GLY A 327 -12.11 -14.28 -7.70
N TRP A 328 -12.09 -14.87 -6.50
CA TRP A 328 -13.24 -15.53 -5.90
C TRP A 328 -14.21 -14.57 -5.19
N THR A 329 -13.96 -13.26 -5.22
CA THR A 329 -14.94 -12.31 -4.71
C THR A 329 -16.26 -12.47 -5.46
N PRO A 330 -17.38 -12.70 -4.74
CA PRO A 330 -18.64 -13.12 -5.34
C PRO A 330 -19.28 -12.07 -6.24
N VAL A 331 -18.88 -10.80 -6.14
CA VAL A 331 -19.57 -9.71 -6.83
C VAL A 331 -18.57 -8.85 -7.61
N HIS A 332 -18.89 -8.61 -8.89
CA HIS A 332 -18.24 -7.64 -9.77
C HIS A 332 -16.74 -7.87 -10.07
N TYR A 333 -16.18 -9.04 -9.76
CA TYR A 333 -14.86 -9.44 -10.26
C TYR A 333 -15.00 -10.09 -11.64
N ARG A 334 -14.25 -9.62 -12.64
CA ARG A 334 -14.29 -10.22 -13.99
C ARG A 334 -13.43 -11.47 -14.06
N SER A 335 -14.06 -12.63 -14.26
CA SER A 335 -13.34 -13.90 -14.53
C SER A 335 -12.44 -13.85 -15.78
N SER A 336 -12.73 -12.93 -16.71
CA SER A 336 -11.90 -12.69 -17.91
C SER A 336 -10.73 -11.73 -17.70
N TYR A 337 -10.56 -11.19 -16.49
CA TYR A 337 -9.46 -10.30 -16.15
C TYR A 337 -8.12 -11.02 -16.28
N PRO A 338 -7.08 -10.43 -16.92
CA PRO A 338 -5.83 -11.15 -17.22
C PRO A 338 -5.06 -11.66 -16.02
N LEU A 339 -5.19 -11.01 -14.86
CA LEU A 339 -4.49 -11.41 -13.65
C LEU A 339 -5.37 -12.31 -12.76
N HIS A 340 -6.58 -12.69 -13.19
CA HIS A 340 -7.45 -13.55 -12.38
C HIS A 340 -6.73 -14.87 -12.03
N PRO A 341 -6.69 -15.30 -10.74
CA PRO A 341 -7.46 -14.75 -9.61
C PRO A 341 -6.71 -13.70 -8.75
N LEU A 342 -5.51 -13.28 -9.12
CA LEU A 342 -4.70 -12.32 -8.37
C LEU A 342 -5.27 -10.90 -8.41
N PRO A 343 -5.26 -10.16 -7.29
CA PRO A 343 -5.51 -8.73 -7.31
C PRO A 343 -4.35 -7.97 -7.96
N THR A 344 -4.63 -6.85 -8.61
CA THR A 344 -3.59 -6.05 -9.29
C THR A 344 -2.54 -5.50 -8.31
N VAL A 345 -2.91 -5.25 -7.05
CA VAL A 345 -1.98 -4.81 -6.00
C VAL A 345 -0.82 -5.78 -5.78
N ALA A 346 -0.95 -7.06 -6.15
CA ALA A 346 0.16 -8.02 -6.13
C ALA A 346 1.40 -7.50 -6.90
N PHE A 347 1.20 -6.68 -7.93
CA PHE A 347 2.25 -6.09 -8.75
C PHE A 347 2.66 -4.68 -8.29
N ALA A 348 2.11 -4.18 -7.19
CA ALA A 348 2.48 -2.86 -6.67
C ALA A 348 3.98 -2.74 -6.37
N PRO A 349 4.67 -3.72 -5.74
CA PRO A 349 6.09 -3.59 -5.43
C PRO A 349 6.99 -3.30 -6.66
N PRO A 350 6.97 -4.10 -7.74
CA PRO A 350 7.78 -3.78 -8.92
C PRO A 350 7.32 -2.50 -9.60
N ILE A 351 6.02 -2.25 -9.69
CA ILE A 351 5.48 -1.03 -10.33
C ILE A 351 5.94 0.23 -9.59
N MET A 352 5.86 0.24 -8.26
CA MET A 352 6.29 1.36 -7.43
C MET A 352 7.79 1.59 -7.51
N HIS A 353 8.59 0.52 -7.46
CA HIS A 353 10.05 0.61 -7.60
C HIS A 353 10.47 1.25 -8.92
N HIS A 354 9.87 0.81 -10.03
CA HIS A 354 10.16 1.38 -11.35
C HIS A 354 9.60 2.80 -11.51
N ALA A 355 8.40 3.06 -11.01
CA ALA A 355 7.81 4.39 -11.06
C ALA A 355 8.60 5.43 -10.24
N ARG A 356 9.17 5.04 -9.09
CA ARG A 356 10.05 5.91 -8.28
C ARG A 356 11.26 6.40 -9.08
N LYS A 357 11.97 5.49 -9.75
CA LYS A 357 13.12 5.84 -10.60
C LYS A 357 12.74 6.82 -11.72
N MET A 358 11.56 6.63 -12.30
CA MET A 358 11.06 7.54 -13.33
C MET A 358 10.63 8.89 -12.77
N ALA A 359 10.10 8.94 -11.54
CA ALA A 359 9.61 10.16 -10.92
C ALA A 359 10.70 11.21 -10.69
N GLU A 360 11.97 10.81 -10.60
CA GLU A 360 13.13 11.71 -10.52
C GLU A 360 13.20 12.74 -11.67
N HIS A 361 12.51 12.47 -12.79
CA HIS A 361 12.47 13.34 -13.97
C HIS A 361 11.04 13.70 -14.42
N ILE A 362 10.04 13.44 -13.57
CA ILE A 362 8.62 13.65 -13.91
C ILE A 362 7.96 14.50 -12.84
N LEU A 363 7.36 15.62 -13.27
CA LEU A 363 6.60 16.47 -12.36
C LEU A 363 5.39 15.72 -11.77
N PRO A 364 5.06 15.89 -10.48
CA PRO A 364 3.96 15.19 -9.79
C PRO A 364 2.57 15.30 -10.45
N LYS A 365 2.37 16.34 -11.26
CA LYS A 365 1.13 16.56 -12.04
C LYS A 365 0.93 15.56 -13.18
N HIS A 366 1.97 14.83 -13.58
CA HIS A 366 1.93 13.88 -14.69
C HIS A 366 1.96 12.45 -14.17
N SER A 367 0.93 11.67 -14.51
CA SER A 367 0.92 10.26 -14.17
C SER A 367 1.90 9.45 -15.01
N ILE A 368 2.50 8.45 -14.38
CA ILE A 368 3.22 7.36 -15.04
C ILE A 368 2.19 6.28 -15.37
N ILE A 369 2.17 5.77 -16.60
CA ILE A 369 1.32 4.66 -17.02
C ILE A 369 2.15 3.40 -16.95
N ALA A 370 1.75 2.46 -16.10
CA ALA A 370 2.25 1.09 -16.08
C ALA A 370 1.25 0.20 -16.83
N ASP A 371 1.60 -0.19 -18.06
CA ASP A 371 0.77 -1.01 -18.95
C ASP A 371 1.26 -2.46 -18.93
N ILE A 372 0.60 -3.30 -18.12
CA ILE A 372 0.88 -4.73 -17.98
C ILE A 372 0.31 -5.47 -19.19
N ARG A 373 1.13 -6.26 -19.86
CA ARG A 373 0.77 -7.04 -21.05
C ARG A 373 1.18 -8.51 -20.88
N PRO A 374 0.35 -9.32 -20.19
CA PRO A 374 0.71 -10.69 -19.87
C PRO A 374 1.06 -11.54 -21.10
N GLU A 375 0.25 -11.46 -22.17
CA GLU A 375 0.50 -12.24 -23.40
C GLU A 375 1.79 -11.84 -24.14
N HIS A 376 2.38 -10.70 -23.80
CA HIS A 376 3.61 -10.16 -24.37
C HIS A 376 4.79 -10.26 -23.43
N ASN A 377 4.59 -10.86 -22.25
CA ASN A 377 5.56 -10.95 -21.17
C ASN A 377 6.26 -9.60 -20.85
N ILE A 378 5.52 -8.48 -20.85
CA ILE A 378 6.10 -7.15 -20.66
C ILE A 378 5.21 -6.22 -19.84
N ILE A 379 5.84 -5.35 -19.05
CA ILE A 379 5.22 -4.17 -18.45
C ILE A 379 5.88 -2.94 -19.07
N LEU A 380 5.08 -2.09 -19.72
CA LEU A 380 5.56 -0.85 -20.32
C LEU A 380 5.35 0.31 -19.36
N PHE A 381 6.37 1.16 -19.19
CA PHE A 381 6.24 2.41 -18.48
C PHE A 381 6.37 3.60 -19.42
N ARG A 382 5.42 4.54 -19.30
CA ARG A 382 5.46 5.79 -20.05
C ARG A 382 4.76 6.93 -19.33
N ARG A 383 5.16 8.15 -19.59
CA ARG A 383 4.44 9.35 -19.16
C ARG A 383 3.05 9.45 -19.80
N GLN A 384 2.06 9.87 -19.02
CA GLN A 384 0.74 10.21 -19.53
C GLN A 384 0.84 11.32 -20.59
N GLY A 385 0.09 11.19 -21.69
CA GLY A 385 0.14 12.11 -22.83
C GLY A 385 1.32 11.89 -23.79
N LYS A 386 2.38 11.18 -23.38
CA LYS A 386 3.50 10.81 -24.27
C LYS A 386 3.23 9.48 -24.99
N HIS A 387 3.88 9.32 -26.14
CA HIS A 387 3.77 8.15 -27.01
C HIS A 387 5.04 7.32 -27.07
N THR A 388 6.13 7.84 -26.50
CA THR A 388 7.38 7.13 -26.32
C THR A 388 7.29 6.27 -25.07
N ILE A 389 7.93 5.10 -25.12
CA ILE A 389 8.15 4.27 -23.95
C ILE A 389 9.36 4.86 -23.22
N ASP A 390 9.23 5.11 -21.93
CA ASP A 390 10.35 5.60 -21.11
C ASP A 390 11.18 4.41 -20.59
N SER A 391 10.53 3.30 -20.22
CA SER A 391 11.21 2.05 -19.88
C SER A 391 10.28 0.83 -19.99
N THR A 392 10.87 -0.36 -19.95
CA THR A 392 10.15 -1.64 -19.93
C THR A 392 10.79 -2.58 -18.91
N ILE A 393 9.99 -3.46 -18.34
CA ILE A 393 10.47 -4.65 -17.64
C ILE A 393 9.75 -5.88 -18.15
N SER A 394 10.39 -7.03 -18.04
CA SER A 394 9.73 -8.31 -18.25
C SER A 394 8.57 -8.45 -17.27
N TYR A 395 7.47 -9.03 -17.73
CA TYR A 395 6.40 -9.45 -16.83
C TYR A 395 6.81 -10.76 -16.12
N LEU A 396 5.94 -11.34 -15.30
CA LEU A 396 6.17 -12.66 -14.73
C LEU A 396 6.20 -13.70 -15.86
N PRO A 397 7.22 -14.59 -15.89
CA PRO A 397 7.21 -15.76 -16.75
C PRO A 397 5.91 -16.55 -16.57
N GLN A 398 5.42 -17.13 -17.67
CA GLN A 398 4.14 -17.82 -17.70
C GLN A 398 4.10 -18.96 -16.67
N ASP A 399 5.17 -19.75 -16.55
CA ASP A 399 5.26 -20.85 -15.59
C ASP A 399 5.12 -20.37 -14.14
N THR A 400 5.82 -19.29 -13.77
CA THR A 400 5.70 -18.67 -12.44
C THR A 400 4.29 -18.12 -12.18
N LEU A 401 3.66 -17.52 -13.20
CA LEU A 401 2.28 -17.05 -13.09
C LEU A 401 1.31 -18.21 -12.88
N ASP A 402 1.49 -19.31 -13.61
CA ASP A 402 0.64 -20.49 -13.53
C ASP A 402 0.79 -21.23 -12.19
N GLU A 403 2.01 -21.28 -11.65
CA GLU A 403 2.28 -21.74 -10.27
C GLU A 403 1.52 -20.88 -9.24
N LEU A 404 1.65 -19.56 -9.33
CA LEU A 404 0.94 -18.63 -8.44
C LEU A 404 -0.58 -18.74 -8.59
N HIS A 405 -1.08 -18.87 -9.83
CA HIS A 405 -2.51 -19.06 -10.09
C HIS A 405 -3.02 -20.37 -9.47
N THR A 406 -2.30 -21.47 -9.66
CA THR A 406 -2.65 -22.78 -9.11
C THR A 406 -2.68 -22.73 -7.59
N ALA A 407 -1.62 -22.20 -6.97
CA ALA A 407 -1.49 -22.05 -5.53
C ALA A 407 -2.58 -21.15 -4.92
N ILE A 408 -2.94 -20.06 -5.59
CA ILE A 408 -3.99 -19.16 -5.10
C ILE A 408 -5.38 -19.74 -5.33
N HIS A 409 -5.59 -20.48 -6.42
CA HIS A 409 -6.87 -21.14 -6.66
C HIS A 409 -7.19 -22.18 -5.59
N SER A 410 -6.17 -22.92 -5.09
CA SER A 410 -6.36 -23.86 -3.97
C SER A 410 -6.67 -23.20 -2.63
N CYS A 411 -6.46 -21.88 -2.51
CA CYS A 411 -6.79 -21.13 -1.29
C CYS A 411 -8.20 -20.53 -1.33
N LYS A 412 -8.96 -20.74 -2.41
CA LYS A 412 -10.33 -20.26 -2.53
C LYS A 412 -11.19 -20.86 -1.39
N PRO A 413 -11.90 -20.04 -0.60
CA PRO A 413 -12.71 -20.56 0.49
C PRO A 413 -13.85 -21.46 -0.02
N GLU A 414 -14.08 -22.56 0.69
CA GLU A 414 -15.29 -23.36 0.54
C GLU A 414 -16.56 -22.53 0.79
N LEU A 415 -17.66 -22.92 0.12
CA LEU A 415 -18.99 -22.32 0.28
C LEU A 415 -18.98 -20.78 0.14
N TYR A 416 -18.21 -20.27 -0.81
CA TYR A 416 -18.11 -18.84 -1.08
C TYR A 416 -18.78 -18.49 -2.42
N SER A 417 -20.06 -18.13 -2.37
CA SER A 417 -20.89 -17.77 -3.53
C SER A 417 -21.59 -16.42 -3.36
N GLU A 418 -22.14 -15.89 -4.46
CA GLU A 418 -22.94 -14.65 -4.42
C GLU A 418 -24.21 -14.79 -3.58
N ASP A 419 -24.86 -15.95 -3.62
CA ASP A 419 -26.09 -16.19 -2.85
C ASP A 419 -25.80 -16.25 -1.35
N ILE A 420 -24.72 -16.92 -0.96
CA ILE A 420 -24.27 -16.96 0.44
C ILE A 420 -23.88 -15.54 0.89
N TYR A 421 -23.14 -14.79 0.07
CA TYR A 421 -22.81 -13.39 0.38
C TYR A 421 -24.06 -12.54 0.62
N LYS A 422 -25.08 -12.66 -0.23
CA LYS A 422 -26.35 -11.94 -0.07
C LYS A 422 -27.09 -12.37 1.20
N ALA A 423 -27.06 -13.66 1.54
CA ALA A 423 -27.66 -14.18 2.76
C ALA A 423 -27.02 -13.56 4.01
N HIS A 424 -25.68 -13.55 4.11
CA HIS A 424 -24.96 -12.91 5.22
C HIS A 424 -25.27 -11.40 5.34
N VAL A 425 -25.34 -10.67 4.22
CA VAL A 425 -25.75 -9.26 4.23
C VAL A 425 -27.20 -9.08 4.71
N SER A 426 -28.10 -9.95 4.26
CA SER A 426 -29.52 -9.93 4.66
C SER A 426 -29.70 -10.24 6.15
N ASP A 427 -28.96 -11.20 6.68
CA ASP A 427 -28.99 -11.57 8.10
C ASP A 427 -28.46 -10.43 8.98
N ALA A 428 -27.34 -9.81 8.60
CA ALA A 428 -26.84 -8.61 9.28
C ALA A 428 -27.87 -7.48 9.29
N LEU A 429 -28.55 -7.24 8.16
CA LEU A 429 -29.59 -6.21 8.08
C LEU A 429 -30.80 -6.53 8.98
N LYS A 430 -31.27 -7.77 8.96
CA LYS A 430 -32.41 -8.23 9.77
C LYS A 430 -32.09 -8.08 11.27
N ASN A 431 -30.91 -8.50 11.68
CA ASN A 431 -30.44 -8.39 13.06
C ASN A 431 -30.25 -6.93 13.49
N ALA A 432 -29.76 -6.07 12.59
CA ALA A 432 -29.63 -4.64 12.84
C ALA A 432 -30.99 -3.96 13.08
N ARG A 433 -32.04 -4.32 12.32
CA ARG A 433 -33.41 -3.81 12.54
C ARG A 433 -33.92 -4.19 13.92
N LYS A 434 -33.82 -5.47 14.27
CA LYS A 434 -34.25 -5.99 15.57
C LYS A 434 -33.54 -5.30 16.74
N ALA A 435 -32.23 -5.09 16.62
CA ALA A 435 -31.45 -4.41 17.66
C ALA A 435 -31.92 -2.96 17.88
N LEU A 436 -32.19 -2.21 16.80
CA LEU A 436 -32.66 -0.83 16.89
C LEU A 436 -34.10 -0.71 17.43
N GLU A 437 -34.97 -1.67 17.13
CA GLU A 437 -36.33 -1.72 17.71
C GLU A 437 -36.29 -1.91 19.22
N ILE A 438 -35.43 -2.81 19.71
CA ILE A 438 -35.22 -3.05 21.15
C ILE A 438 -34.65 -1.81 21.84
N SER A 439 -33.70 -1.11 21.22
CA SER A 439 -33.16 0.13 21.80
C SER A 439 -34.24 1.21 21.93
N ARG A 440 -35.14 1.32 20.95
CA ARG A 440 -36.25 2.30 20.99
C ARG A 440 -37.34 1.95 21.99
N SER A 441 -37.60 0.66 22.22
CA SER A 441 -38.58 0.25 23.25
C SER A 441 -38.07 0.45 24.68
N ASN A 442 -36.76 0.65 24.85
CA ASN A 442 -36.10 0.84 26.14
C ASN A 442 -35.72 2.30 26.43
N GLU A 443 -36.01 3.24 25.51
CA GLU A 443 -35.90 4.67 25.78
C GLU A 443 -37.19 5.14 26.50
N PRO A 444 -37.11 5.62 27.75
CA PRO A 444 -38.25 5.99 28.57
C PRO A 444 -38.99 7.26 28.12
#